data_AF-A0A1F8SDF1-F1
#
_entry.id   AF-A0A1F8SDF1-F1
#
_cell.length_a   1.000
_cell.length_b   1.000
_cell.length_c   1.000
_cell.angle_alpha   90.00
_cell.angle_beta   90.00
_cell.angle_gamma   90.00
#
_symmetry.space_group_name_H-M   'P 1'
#
loop_
_entity.id
_entity.type
_entity.pdbx_description
1 polymer ?
#
loop_
_entity_poly.entity_id
_entity_poly.type
_entity_poly.pdbx_seq_one_letter_code
_entity_poly.pdbx_strand_id
1 'polypeptide(L)'
;NLGSGPVHLLLLHGTLSTAAQLGPLARAFAKTGAFTVHAVDRRGSGRSRLTDPTPLGVDVHVDDLAAVLDAEGCHAAALVGVSFGGVVALEFAARLPDRTLAVAAYEPPYGAVADPGIQRAFATVAAATERAHATGGARAAAETFMRSVASDGAWERLPERTREFLAGEGDGAYVDAGLRGLDPTGLGRIRVPTTVLTGDASEPFYRPIAEALTERIPGARHVHLPGMSHASPITDATRVAEAVMAGLAAAGVIHPDHPHHVIEESHA
;
A
#
# COMPACT_ATOMS: atom_id res chain seq x y z
N ASN A 1 5.23 16.41 2.45
CA ASN A 1 6.10 15.80 3.49
C ASN A 1 5.64 16.26 4.87
N LEU A 2 5.76 15.40 5.88
CA LEU A 2 5.36 15.66 7.27
C LEU A 2 6.47 15.17 8.21
N GLY A 3 6.79 15.95 9.24
CA GLY A 3 7.89 15.62 10.16
C GLY A 3 9.27 16.01 9.60
N SER A 4 10.30 15.81 10.41
CA SER A 4 11.70 16.11 10.10
C SER A 4 12.63 15.09 10.77
N GLY A 5 12.15 13.87 10.96
CA GLY A 5 12.94 12.81 11.56
C GLY A 5 13.96 12.21 10.57
N PRO A 6 15.00 11.55 11.09
CA PRO A 6 16.12 11.08 10.27
C PRO A 6 15.78 9.90 9.35
N VAL A 7 14.69 9.17 9.61
CA VAL A 7 14.27 8.03 8.78
C VAL A 7 13.24 8.50 7.75
N HIS A 8 13.52 8.31 6.45
CA HIS A 8 12.53 8.57 5.41
C HIS A 8 11.48 7.45 5.38
N LEU A 9 10.21 7.82 5.29
CA LEU A 9 9.08 6.89 5.20
C LEU A 9 8.21 7.21 4.00
N LEU A 10 8.11 6.29 3.05
CA LEU A 10 7.13 6.35 1.95
C LEU A 10 5.81 5.77 2.43
N LEU A 11 4.74 6.56 2.39
CA LEU A 11 3.40 6.14 2.77
C LEU A 11 2.50 6.04 1.53
N LEU A 12 2.03 4.84 1.23
CA LEU A 12 1.37 4.49 -0.03
C LEU A 12 -0.10 4.10 0.20
N HIS A 13 -1.00 4.82 -0.46
CA HIS A 13 -2.44 4.56 -0.41
C HIS A 13 -2.85 3.39 -1.32
N GLY A 14 -4.04 2.84 -1.06
CA GLY A 14 -4.65 1.77 -1.86
C GLY A 14 -5.35 2.27 -3.11
N THR A 15 -6.13 1.38 -3.73
CA THR A 15 -6.99 1.70 -4.88
C THR A 15 -8.18 2.58 -4.46
N LEU A 16 -8.67 3.44 -5.36
CA LEU A 16 -9.71 4.44 -5.08
C LEU A 16 -9.40 5.33 -3.87
N SER A 17 -8.12 5.68 -3.73
CA SER A 17 -7.61 6.44 -2.59
C SER A 17 -6.58 7.47 -3.01
N THR A 18 -6.18 8.31 -2.07
CA THR A 18 -5.15 9.35 -2.25
C THR A 18 -4.29 9.45 -1.00
N ALA A 19 -3.13 10.10 -1.09
CA ALA A 19 -2.28 10.39 0.06
C ALA A 19 -3.03 11.15 1.16
N ALA A 20 -4.00 12.00 0.79
CA ALA A 20 -4.79 12.78 1.73
C ALA A 20 -5.61 11.92 2.71
N GLN A 21 -6.14 10.77 2.26
CA GLN A 21 -6.90 9.86 3.12
C GLN A 21 -6.03 9.20 4.19
N LEU A 22 -4.73 9.02 3.93
CA LEU A 22 -3.76 8.54 4.91
C LEU A 22 -3.17 9.65 5.80
N GLY A 23 -3.69 10.88 5.72
CA GLY A 23 -3.22 12.01 6.53
C GLY A 23 -3.17 11.75 8.04
N PRO A 24 -4.17 11.09 8.67
CA PRO A 24 -4.09 10.69 10.08
C PRO A 24 -2.89 9.76 10.37
N LEU A 25 -2.66 8.77 9.50
CA LEU A 25 -1.55 7.82 9.62
C LEU A 25 -0.19 8.51 9.43
N ALA A 26 -0.08 9.38 8.42
CA ALA A 26 1.12 10.19 8.19
C ALA A 26 1.45 11.09 9.40
N ARG A 27 0.44 11.71 10.01
CA ARG A 27 0.63 12.51 11.22
C ARG A 27 1.03 11.66 12.42
N ALA A 28 0.48 10.45 12.56
CA ALA A 28 0.86 9.54 13.64
C ALA A 28 2.36 9.19 13.57
N PHE A 29 2.86 8.86 12.38
CA PHE A 29 4.30 8.62 12.17
C PHE A 29 5.14 9.88 12.40
N ALA A 30 4.77 11.01 11.80
CA ALA A 30 5.53 12.26 11.94
C ALA A 30 5.64 12.75 13.39
N LYS A 31 4.59 12.55 14.21
CA LYS A 31 4.57 12.94 15.63
C LYS A 31 5.61 12.21 16.49
N THR A 32 6.11 11.07 16.04
CA THR A 32 7.19 10.37 16.74
C THR A 32 8.48 11.19 16.71
N GLY A 33 8.70 12.03 15.69
CA GLY A 33 10.00 12.66 15.45
C GLY A 33 11.04 11.73 14.82
N ALA A 34 10.71 10.46 14.56
CA ALA A 34 11.60 9.50 13.89
C ALA A 34 11.59 9.64 12.37
N PHE A 35 10.45 10.08 11.83
CA PHE A 35 10.21 10.02 10.41
C PHE A 35 10.13 11.39 9.74
N THR A 36 10.70 11.45 8.55
CA THR A 36 10.26 12.35 7.49
C THR A 36 9.33 11.56 6.59
N VAL A 37 8.03 11.89 6.62
CA VAL A 37 6.97 11.12 5.96
C VAL A 37 6.64 11.73 4.60
N HIS A 38 6.79 10.92 3.55
CA HIS A 38 6.42 11.21 2.17
C HIS A 38 5.13 10.44 1.84
N ALA A 39 3.98 11.09 2.04
CA ALA A 39 2.70 10.53 1.59
C ALA A 39 2.55 10.82 0.09
N VAL A 40 2.58 9.76 -0.73
CA VAL A 40 2.68 9.86 -2.18
C VAL A 40 1.31 9.59 -2.81
N ASP A 41 0.83 10.53 -3.62
CA ASP A 41 -0.26 10.25 -4.56
C ASP A 41 0.30 9.39 -5.69
N ARG A 42 -0.04 8.11 -5.71
CA ARG A 42 0.41 7.18 -6.75
C ARG A 42 -0.09 7.62 -8.11
N ARG A 43 0.65 7.28 -9.17
CA ARG A 43 0.23 7.49 -10.56
C ARG A 43 -1.20 6.97 -10.77
N GLY A 44 -2.07 7.80 -11.36
CA GLY A 44 -3.51 7.53 -11.51
C GLY A 44 -4.39 8.09 -10.39
N SER A 45 -3.80 8.56 -9.29
CA SER A 45 -4.52 9.00 -8.09
C SER A 45 -4.13 10.39 -7.61
N GLY A 46 -5.03 11.02 -6.85
CA GLY A 46 -4.87 12.35 -6.29
C GLY A 46 -4.36 13.39 -7.29
N ARG A 47 -3.19 13.97 -7.01
CA ARG A 47 -2.55 14.98 -7.87
C ARG A 47 -1.70 14.40 -9.01
N SER A 48 -1.54 13.07 -9.04
CA SER A 48 -0.76 12.35 -10.04
C SER A 48 -1.67 11.73 -11.12
N ARG A 49 -2.66 12.51 -11.58
CA ARG A 49 -3.66 12.08 -12.58
C ARG A 49 -3.02 11.69 -13.90
N LEU A 50 -3.61 10.69 -14.55
CA LEU A 50 -3.23 10.30 -15.90
C LEU A 50 -3.92 11.19 -16.92
N THR A 51 -3.16 11.65 -17.92
CA THR A 51 -3.72 12.31 -19.10
C THR A 51 -4.22 11.30 -20.13
N ASP A 52 -3.59 10.12 -20.17
CA ASP A 52 -3.99 8.98 -21.00
C ASP A 52 -3.92 7.70 -20.14
N PRO A 53 -5.05 7.26 -19.54
CA PRO A 53 -5.06 6.10 -18.68
C PRO A 53 -4.91 4.83 -19.51
N THR A 54 -3.74 4.20 -19.40
CA THR A 54 -3.46 2.87 -19.94
C THR A 54 -3.15 1.90 -18.81
N PRO A 55 -3.37 0.59 -18.96
CA PRO A 55 -3.00 -0.37 -17.93
C PRO A 55 -1.48 -0.38 -17.73
N LEU A 56 -1.04 -0.15 -16.50
CA LEU A 56 0.37 -0.14 -16.12
C LEU A 56 0.66 -1.28 -15.16
N GLY A 57 1.90 -1.78 -15.20
CA GLY A 57 2.39 -2.74 -14.23
C GLY A 57 2.92 -2.07 -12.97
N VAL A 58 3.12 -2.88 -11.94
CA VAL A 58 3.77 -2.45 -10.68
C VAL A 58 5.20 -1.95 -10.88
N ASP A 59 5.88 -2.32 -11.97
CA ASP A 59 7.18 -1.78 -12.38
C ASP A 59 7.17 -0.26 -12.47
N VAL A 60 6.14 0.31 -13.10
CA VAL A 60 6.02 1.75 -13.27
C VAL A 60 5.83 2.46 -11.93
N HIS A 61 5.07 1.85 -11.01
CA HIS A 61 4.92 2.38 -9.66
C HIS A 61 6.22 2.29 -8.86
N VAL A 62 7.02 1.23 -9.05
CA VAL A 62 8.34 1.11 -8.42
C VAL A 62 9.28 2.20 -8.90
N ASP A 63 9.32 2.45 -10.21
CA ASP A 63 10.13 3.53 -10.81
C ASP A 63 9.71 4.91 -10.30
N ASP A 64 8.40 5.16 -10.16
CA ASP A 64 7.88 6.39 -9.57
C ASP A 64 8.38 6.62 -8.14
N LEU A 65 8.37 5.58 -7.31
CA LEU A 65 8.84 5.69 -5.93
C LEU A 65 10.35 5.92 -5.87
N ALA A 66 11.13 5.28 -6.74
CA ALA A 66 12.56 5.53 -6.85
C ALA A 66 12.83 7.00 -7.23
N ALA A 67 12.08 7.53 -8.19
CA ALA A 67 12.17 8.94 -8.59
C ALA A 67 11.76 9.91 -7.46
N VAL A 68 10.76 9.55 -6.65
CA VAL A 68 10.40 10.32 -5.44
C VAL A 68 11.55 10.36 -4.45
N LEU A 69 12.20 9.22 -4.17
CA LEU A 69 13.36 9.18 -3.27
C LEU A 69 14.52 10.03 -3.81
N ASP A 70 14.81 9.93 -5.11
CA ASP A 70 15.87 10.71 -5.76
C ASP A 70 15.57 12.23 -5.68
N ALA A 71 14.32 12.65 -5.91
CA ALA A 71 13.90 14.04 -5.83
C ALA A 71 13.97 14.61 -4.40
N GLU A 72 13.77 13.77 -3.40
CA GLU A 72 13.88 14.12 -1.97
C GLU A 72 15.32 13.99 -1.45
N GLY A 73 16.27 13.57 -2.31
CA GLY A 73 17.68 13.42 -1.96
C GLY A 73 17.97 12.29 -0.98
N CYS A 74 17.10 11.27 -0.90
CA CYS A 74 17.26 10.15 0.02
C CYS A 74 17.55 8.84 -0.72
N HIS A 75 18.56 8.11 -0.22
CA HIS A 75 18.94 6.83 -0.83
C HIS A 75 17.95 5.72 -0.49
N ALA A 76 17.48 5.62 0.76
CA ALA A 76 16.59 4.55 1.19
C ALA A 76 15.49 5.04 2.12
N ALA A 77 14.37 4.33 2.14
CA ALA A 77 13.24 4.65 3.01
C ALA A 77 12.61 3.37 3.59
N ALA A 78 11.90 3.53 4.71
CA ALA A 78 10.90 2.54 5.13
C ALA A 78 9.64 2.72 4.28
N LEU A 79 8.99 1.63 3.88
CA LEU A 79 7.76 1.66 3.11
C LEU A 79 6.59 1.18 3.95
N VAL A 80 5.54 2.00 4.00
CA VAL A 80 4.26 1.62 4.60
C VAL A 80 3.20 1.69 3.51
N GLY A 81 2.66 0.54 3.13
CA GLY A 81 1.69 0.44 2.05
C GLY A 81 0.37 -0.15 2.53
N VAL A 82 -0.73 0.47 2.10
CA VAL A 82 -2.09 0.00 2.37
C VAL A 82 -2.69 -0.58 1.10
N SER A 83 -3.25 -1.79 1.16
CA SER A 83 -3.90 -2.45 0.03
C SER A 83 -2.96 -2.54 -1.19
N PHE A 84 -3.35 -2.03 -2.35
CA PHE A 84 -2.47 -1.95 -3.53
C PHE A 84 -1.15 -1.20 -3.25
N GLY A 85 -1.14 -0.20 -2.37
CA GLY A 85 0.10 0.44 -1.91
C GLY A 85 1.04 -0.54 -1.20
N GLY A 86 0.50 -1.55 -0.51
CA GLY A 86 1.25 -2.66 0.08
C GLY A 86 1.85 -3.59 -0.98
N VAL A 87 1.12 -3.86 -2.06
CA VAL A 87 1.65 -4.60 -3.22
C VAL A 87 2.84 -3.87 -3.84
N VAL A 88 2.70 -2.56 -4.08
CA VAL A 88 3.79 -1.72 -4.61
C VAL A 88 4.98 -1.71 -3.65
N ALA A 89 4.76 -1.61 -2.33
CA ALA A 89 5.84 -1.62 -1.34
C ALA A 89 6.65 -2.93 -1.37
N LEU A 90 5.98 -4.07 -1.50
CA LEU A 90 6.62 -5.38 -1.60
C LEU A 90 7.42 -5.53 -2.90
N GLU A 91 6.85 -5.09 -4.02
CA GLU A 91 7.53 -5.10 -5.33
C GLU A 91 8.75 -4.16 -5.34
N PHE A 92 8.64 -2.99 -4.72
CA PHE A 92 9.77 -2.07 -4.56
C PHE A 92 10.91 -2.73 -3.79
N ALA A 93 10.62 -3.33 -2.63
CA ALA A 93 11.62 -4.02 -1.83
C ALA A 93 12.25 -5.23 -2.53
N ALA A 94 11.49 -5.95 -3.36
CA ALA A 94 11.96 -7.12 -4.11
C ALA A 94 12.88 -6.76 -5.28
N ARG A 95 12.72 -5.56 -5.85
CA ARG A 95 13.46 -5.07 -7.02
C ARG A 95 14.61 -4.14 -6.65
N LEU A 96 14.44 -3.39 -5.57
CA LEU A 96 15.36 -2.37 -5.07
C LEU A 96 15.65 -2.58 -3.57
N PRO A 97 16.20 -3.75 -3.17
CA PRO A 97 16.44 -4.06 -1.76
C PRO A 97 17.37 -3.03 -1.09
N ASP A 98 18.38 -2.52 -1.80
CA ASP A 98 19.33 -1.52 -1.27
C ASP A 98 18.72 -0.12 -1.08
N ARG A 99 17.55 0.13 -1.66
CA ARG A 99 16.77 1.38 -1.53
C ARG A 99 15.69 1.28 -0.44
N THR A 100 15.65 0.17 0.29
CA THR A 100 14.57 -0.18 1.22
C THR A 100 15.14 -0.41 2.61
N LEU A 101 14.56 0.20 3.64
CA LEU A 101 14.96 -0.01 5.05
C LEU A 101 14.10 -1.08 5.73
N ALA A 102 12.79 -1.06 5.45
CA ALA A 102 11.82 -2.04 5.93
C ALA A 102 10.50 -1.88 5.17
N VAL A 103 9.63 -2.89 5.25
CA VAL A 103 8.29 -2.86 4.68
C VAL A 103 7.24 -3.17 5.74
N ALA A 104 6.19 -2.37 5.79
CA ALA A 104 4.94 -2.71 6.46
C ALA A 104 3.78 -2.66 5.44
N ALA A 105 3.18 -3.81 5.14
CA ALA A 105 2.11 -3.94 4.17
C ALA A 105 0.80 -4.30 4.88
N TYR A 106 -0.15 -3.37 4.91
CA TYR A 106 -1.49 -3.61 5.45
C TYR A 106 -2.39 -4.17 4.35
N GLU A 107 -2.78 -5.44 4.49
CA GLU A 107 -3.69 -6.16 3.61
C GLU A 107 -3.39 -6.02 2.11
N PRO A 108 -2.16 -6.35 1.66
CA PRO A 108 -1.83 -6.32 0.24
C PRO A 108 -2.61 -7.41 -0.52
N PRO A 109 -3.45 -7.07 -1.53
CA PRO A 109 -4.13 -8.06 -2.36
C PRO A 109 -3.16 -8.66 -3.40
N TYR A 110 -2.08 -9.30 -2.95
CA TYR A 110 -1.04 -9.86 -3.81
C TYR A 110 -1.54 -11.15 -4.50
N GLY A 111 -2.33 -10.98 -5.55
CA GLY A 111 -3.07 -12.07 -6.21
C GLY A 111 -2.19 -13.21 -6.71
N ALA A 112 -0.94 -12.94 -7.11
CA ALA A 112 -0.04 -13.96 -7.67
C ALA A 112 0.40 -15.04 -6.65
N VAL A 113 0.16 -14.85 -5.35
CA VAL A 113 0.37 -15.87 -4.31
C VAL A 113 -0.92 -16.43 -3.73
N ALA A 114 -2.07 -15.90 -4.14
CA ALA A 114 -3.38 -16.35 -3.68
C ALA A 114 -3.78 -17.69 -4.29
N ASP A 115 -4.79 -18.37 -3.71
CA ASP A 115 -5.33 -19.59 -4.29
C ASP A 115 -6.05 -19.32 -5.64
N PRO A 116 -6.22 -20.35 -6.50
CA PRO A 116 -6.81 -20.17 -7.83
C PRO A 116 -8.23 -19.58 -7.84
N GLY A 117 -9.02 -19.79 -6.78
CA GLY A 117 -10.35 -19.20 -6.63
C GLY A 117 -10.28 -17.69 -6.45
N ILE A 118 -9.42 -17.22 -5.53
CA ILE A 118 -9.17 -15.79 -5.32
C ILE A 118 -8.58 -15.15 -6.58
N GLN A 119 -7.63 -15.81 -7.24
CA GLN A 119 -7.04 -15.30 -8.49
C GLN A 119 -8.11 -15.08 -9.58
N ARG A 120 -9.03 -16.03 -9.75
CA ARG A 120 -10.16 -15.88 -10.69
C ARG A 120 -11.11 -14.76 -10.29
N ALA A 121 -11.35 -14.58 -8.99
CA ALA A 121 -12.17 -13.48 -8.49
C ALA A 121 -11.52 -12.12 -8.83
N PHE A 122 -10.24 -11.92 -8.53
CA PHE A 122 -9.51 -10.71 -8.89
C PHE A 122 -9.48 -10.46 -10.41
N ALA A 123 -9.25 -11.50 -11.21
CA ALA A 123 -9.32 -11.38 -12.67
C ALA A 123 -10.72 -10.97 -13.17
N THR A 124 -11.78 -11.44 -12.51
CA THR A 124 -13.16 -11.06 -12.81
C THR A 124 -13.41 -9.59 -12.48
N VAL A 125 -12.94 -9.11 -11.32
CA VAL A 125 -13.00 -7.70 -10.94
C VAL A 125 -12.25 -6.84 -11.95
N ALA A 126 -11.00 -7.20 -12.27
CA ALA A 126 -10.18 -6.49 -13.24
C ALA A 126 -10.89 -6.33 -14.60
N ALA A 127 -11.40 -7.44 -15.14
CA ALA A 127 -12.07 -7.42 -16.44
C ALA A 127 -13.39 -6.63 -16.40
N ALA A 128 -14.12 -6.64 -15.28
CA ALA A 128 -15.32 -5.83 -15.12
C ALA A 128 -15.00 -4.34 -15.04
N THR A 129 -14.00 -3.95 -14.25
CA THR A 129 -13.53 -2.56 -14.12
C THR A 129 -12.98 -2.02 -15.45
N GLU A 130 -12.23 -2.82 -16.20
CA GLU A 130 -11.74 -2.45 -17.54
C GLU A 130 -12.87 -2.21 -18.54
N ARG A 131 -13.88 -3.10 -18.59
CA ARG A 131 -15.07 -2.89 -19.44
C ARG A 131 -15.89 -1.66 -19.01
N ALA A 132 -16.03 -1.44 -17.71
CA ALA A 132 -16.73 -0.27 -17.19
C ALA A 132 -16.00 1.03 -17.54
N HIS A 133 -14.67 1.06 -17.40
CA HIS A 133 -13.85 2.18 -17.83
C HIS A 133 -14.00 2.47 -19.32
N ALA A 134 -13.91 1.44 -20.17
CA ALA A 134 -14.03 1.60 -21.62
C ALA A 134 -15.39 2.15 -22.10
N THR A 135 -16.46 1.93 -21.32
CA THR A 135 -17.83 2.33 -21.69
C THR A 135 -18.32 3.59 -20.99
N GLY A 136 -17.84 3.87 -19.77
CA GLY A 136 -18.34 4.95 -18.91
C GLY A 136 -17.26 5.73 -18.16
N GLY A 137 -15.99 5.55 -18.52
CA GLY A 137 -14.85 6.26 -17.96
C GLY A 137 -14.59 5.97 -16.48
N ALA A 138 -13.82 6.87 -15.84
CA ALA A 138 -13.40 6.75 -14.44
C ALA A 138 -14.57 6.48 -13.48
N ARG A 139 -15.70 7.20 -13.62
CA ARG A 139 -16.85 7.00 -12.73
C ARG A 139 -17.38 5.57 -12.77
N ALA A 140 -17.58 5.02 -13.97
CA ALA A 140 -18.07 3.66 -14.13
C ALA A 140 -17.05 2.64 -13.58
N ALA A 141 -15.75 2.86 -13.83
CA ALA A 141 -14.69 2.02 -13.28
C ALA A 141 -14.71 1.99 -11.74
N ALA A 142 -14.80 3.16 -11.09
CA ALA A 142 -14.85 3.28 -9.64
C ALA A 142 -16.09 2.60 -9.05
N GLU A 143 -17.25 2.83 -9.65
CA GLU A 143 -18.50 2.22 -9.24
C GLU A 143 -18.44 0.69 -9.34
N THR A 144 -18.04 0.16 -10.50
CA THR A 144 -17.90 -1.29 -10.71
C THR A 144 -16.89 -1.91 -9.78
N PHE A 145 -15.75 -1.26 -9.55
CA PHE A 145 -14.75 -1.74 -8.60
C PHE A 145 -15.32 -1.81 -7.18
N MET A 146 -15.94 -0.73 -6.68
CA MET A 146 -16.54 -0.70 -5.35
C MET A 146 -17.62 -1.76 -5.15
N ARG A 147 -18.48 -1.97 -6.16
CA ARG A 147 -19.49 -3.02 -6.10
C ARG A 147 -18.87 -4.41 -6.00
N SER A 148 -17.78 -4.63 -6.72
CA SER A 148 -17.10 -5.92 -6.78
C SER A 148 -16.33 -6.26 -5.51
N VAL A 149 -15.69 -5.27 -4.87
CA VAL A 149 -14.82 -5.52 -3.70
C VAL A 149 -15.53 -5.37 -2.36
N ALA A 150 -16.63 -4.61 -2.30
CA ALA A 150 -17.39 -4.43 -1.06
C ALA A 150 -18.73 -5.17 -1.09
N SER A 151 -19.64 -4.82 -2.00
CA SER A 151 -20.91 -5.51 -2.26
C SER A 151 -21.69 -4.80 -3.38
N ASP A 152 -22.62 -5.49 -4.04
CA ASP A 152 -23.44 -4.91 -5.11
C ASP A 152 -24.09 -3.57 -4.76
N GLY A 153 -24.66 -3.40 -3.56
CA GLY A 153 -25.28 -2.14 -3.14
C GLY A 153 -24.35 -1.13 -2.45
N ALA A 154 -23.03 -1.38 -2.43
CA ALA A 154 -22.09 -0.54 -1.68
C ALA A 154 -22.08 0.90 -2.19
N TRP A 155 -22.10 1.07 -3.52
CA TRP A 155 -22.02 2.38 -4.15
C TRP A 155 -23.17 3.29 -3.74
N GLU A 156 -24.41 2.81 -3.76
CA GLU A 156 -25.59 3.61 -3.42
C GLU A 156 -25.66 4.01 -1.95
N ARG A 157 -25.04 3.23 -1.06
CA ARG A 157 -24.98 3.52 0.38
C ARG A 157 -23.95 4.58 0.74
N LEU A 158 -23.04 4.91 -0.18
CA LEU A 158 -22.04 5.95 0.06
C LEU A 158 -22.70 7.33 0.04
N PRO A 159 -22.30 8.25 0.95
CA PRO A 159 -22.64 9.66 0.84
C PRO A 159 -22.22 10.22 -0.54
N GLU A 160 -22.98 11.17 -1.09
CA GLU A 160 -22.72 11.71 -2.43
C GLU A 160 -21.28 12.21 -2.58
N ARG A 161 -20.79 12.98 -1.60
CA ARG A 161 -19.41 13.47 -1.59
C ARG A 161 -18.38 12.35 -1.68
N THR A 162 -18.65 11.20 -1.06
CA THR A 162 -17.76 10.03 -1.15
C THR A 162 -17.85 9.41 -2.54
N ARG A 163 -19.04 9.30 -3.14
CA ARG A 163 -19.18 8.82 -4.52
C ARG A 163 -18.44 9.70 -5.52
N GLU A 164 -18.58 11.02 -5.40
CA GLU A 164 -17.88 11.99 -6.27
C GLU A 164 -16.36 11.86 -6.13
N PHE A 165 -15.86 11.72 -4.89
CA PHE A 165 -14.45 11.47 -4.65
C PHE A 165 -13.98 10.17 -5.32
N LEU A 166 -14.63 9.03 -5.04
CA LEU A 166 -14.22 7.75 -5.63
C LEU A 166 -14.35 7.75 -7.15
N ALA A 167 -15.38 8.39 -7.71
CA ALA A 167 -15.53 8.55 -9.15
C ALA A 167 -14.34 9.26 -9.80
N GLY A 168 -13.73 10.24 -9.11
CA GLY A 168 -12.51 10.92 -9.55
C GLY A 168 -11.24 10.08 -9.45
N GLU A 169 -11.25 8.99 -8.68
CA GLU A 169 -10.12 8.05 -8.54
C GLU A 169 -10.26 6.81 -9.43
N GLY A 170 -11.27 6.77 -10.30
CA GLY A 170 -11.59 5.58 -11.10
C GLY A 170 -10.53 5.18 -12.13
N ASP A 171 -9.72 6.13 -12.62
CA ASP A 171 -8.57 5.80 -13.46
C ASP A 171 -7.51 5.02 -12.68
N GLY A 172 -7.31 5.36 -11.40
CA GLY A 172 -6.47 4.58 -10.49
C GLY A 172 -7.01 3.16 -10.29
N ALA A 173 -8.33 2.98 -10.15
CA ALA A 173 -8.93 1.65 -10.10
C ALA A 173 -8.76 0.86 -11.39
N TYR A 174 -8.88 1.52 -12.54
CA TYR A 174 -8.63 0.90 -13.83
C TYR A 174 -7.19 0.39 -13.97
N VAL A 175 -6.21 1.17 -13.51
CA VAL A 175 -4.79 0.77 -13.51
C VAL A 175 -4.53 -0.35 -12.51
N ASP A 176 -4.99 -0.20 -11.27
CA ASP A 176 -4.64 -1.08 -10.15
C ASP A 176 -5.31 -2.47 -10.22
N ALA A 177 -6.57 -2.53 -10.69
CA ALA A 177 -7.40 -3.74 -10.55
C ALA A 177 -6.80 -4.97 -11.22
N GLY A 178 -6.01 -4.77 -12.28
CA GLY A 178 -5.35 -5.85 -13.01
C GLY A 178 -4.16 -6.49 -12.29
N LEU A 179 -3.64 -5.89 -11.21
CA LEU A 179 -2.45 -6.37 -10.49
C LEU A 179 -1.32 -6.78 -11.46
N ARG A 180 -1.05 -5.95 -12.47
CA ARG A 180 -0.18 -6.32 -13.58
C ARG A 180 1.30 -6.27 -13.16
N GLY A 181 2.09 -7.22 -13.68
CA GLY A 181 3.55 -7.21 -13.50
C GLY A 181 4.06 -7.71 -12.15
N LEU A 182 3.23 -8.40 -11.35
CA LEU A 182 3.69 -9.04 -10.11
C LEU A 182 4.75 -10.12 -10.38
N ASP A 183 5.78 -10.14 -9.54
CA ASP A 183 6.83 -11.16 -9.55
C ASP A 183 6.83 -11.95 -8.22
N PRO A 184 5.99 -12.98 -8.07
CA PRO A 184 5.94 -13.78 -6.84
C PRO A 184 7.24 -14.54 -6.56
N THR A 185 8.11 -14.71 -7.56
CA THR A 185 9.43 -15.33 -7.39
C THR A 185 10.44 -14.33 -6.83
N GLY A 186 10.29 -13.06 -7.19
CA GLY A 186 11.09 -11.94 -6.72
C GLY A 186 10.93 -11.63 -5.23
N LEU A 187 9.80 -11.99 -4.62
CA LEU A 187 9.57 -11.83 -3.16
C LEU A 187 10.70 -12.45 -2.31
N GLY A 188 11.29 -13.55 -2.78
CA GLY A 188 12.42 -14.20 -2.16
C GLY A 188 13.73 -13.40 -2.20
N ARG A 189 13.78 -12.25 -2.89
CA ARG A 189 14.91 -11.29 -2.89
C ARG A 189 14.78 -10.21 -1.83
N ILE A 190 13.62 -10.05 -1.19
CA ILE A 190 13.46 -9.11 -0.08
C ILE A 190 14.37 -9.58 1.07
N ARG A 191 15.26 -8.70 1.52
CA ARG A 191 16.22 -8.96 2.62
C ARG A 191 15.99 -8.08 3.84
N VAL A 192 15.09 -7.11 3.72
CA VAL A 192 14.78 -6.16 4.78
C VAL A 192 13.67 -6.68 5.69
N PRO A 193 13.60 -6.21 6.93
CA PRO A 193 12.50 -6.53 7.83
C PRO A 193 11.14 -6.20 7.19
N THR A 194 10.27 -7.20 7.14
CA THR A 194 8.95 -7.08 6.49
C THR A 194 7.85 -7.52 7.44
N THR A 195 6.83 -6.68 7.60
CA THR A 195 5.62 -6.99 8.37
C THR A 195 4.41 -6.93 7.45
N VAL A 196 3.68 -8.05 7.33
CA VAL A 196 2.38 -8.08 6.68
C VAL A 196 1.31 -8.00 7.77
N LEU A 197 0.40 -7.02 7.68
CA LEU A 197 -0.65 -6.78 8.66
C LEU A 197 -2.02 -7.11 8.09
N THR A 198 -2.88 -7.72 8.89
CA THR A 198 -4.28 -8.00 8.50
C THR A 198 -5.23 -7.80 9.67
N GLY A 199 -6.43 -7.30 9.38
CA GLY A 199 -7.55 -7.28 10.30
C GLY A 199 -8.36 -8.58 10.28
N ASP A 200 -9.10 -8.87 11.34
CA ASP A 200 -10.05 -10.00 11.38
C ASP A 200 -11.51 -9.59 11.09
N ALA A 201 -11.77 -8.29 10.92
CA ALA A 201 -13.05 -7.74 10.43
C ALA A 201 -12.99 -7.35 8.94
N SER A 202 -11.92 -7.73 8.24
CA SER A 202 -11.73 -7.54 6.80
C SER A 202 -12.22 -8.75 5.99
N GLU A 203 -12.17 -8.64 4.67
CA GLU A 203 -12.50 -9.73 3.77
C GLU A 203 -11.60 -10.96 4.03
N PRO A 204 -12.18 -12.17 4.10
CA PRO A 204 -11.48 -13.36 4.59
C PRO A 204 -10.30 -13.81 3.71
N PHE A 205 -10.22 -13.32 2.47
CA PHE A 205 -9.15 -13.66 1.53
C PHE A 205 -7.82 -12.98 1.87
N TYR A 206 -7.79 -11.91 2.68
CA TYR A 206 -6.53 -11.23 3.02
C TYR A 206 -5.61 -12.09 3.89
N ARG A 207 -6.17 -12.87 4.82
CA ARG A 207 -5.41 -13.76 5.71
C ARG A 207 -4.58 -14.80 4.93
N PRO A 208 -5.15 -15.65 4.05
CA PRO A 208 -4.36 -16.63 3.31
C PRO A 208 -3.33 -15.98 2.36
N ILE A 209 -3.61 -14.79 1.83
CA ILE A 209 -2.62 -14.03 1.05
C ILE A 209 -1.44 -13.60 1.95
N ALA A 210 -1.73 -13.06 3.14
CA ALA A 210 -0.69 -12.63 4.06
C ALA A 210 0.18 -13.79 4.58
N GLU A 211 -0.43 -14.95 4.82
CA GLU A 211 0.27 -16.20 5.15
C GLU A 211 1.20 -16.61 3.99
N ALA A 212 0.68 -16.68 2.77
CA ALA A 212 1.47 -17.03 1.58
C ALA A 212 2.62 -16.03 1.28
N LEU A 213 2.41 -14.74 1.54
CA LEU A 213 3.47 -13.73 1.46
C LEU A 213 4.56 -13.98 2.51
N THR A 214 4.16 -14.25 3.74
CA THR A 214 5.08 -14.48 4.86
C THR A 214 5.94 -15.73 4.65
N GLU A 215 5.38 -16.77 4.04
CA GLU A 215 6.14 -17.98 3.67
C GLU A 215 7.19 -17.72 2.57
N ARG A 216 6.94 -16.76 1.67
CA ARG A 216 7.80 -16.47 0.51
C ARG A 216 8.87 -15.43 0.79
N ILE A 217 8.67 -14.59 1.81
CA ILE A 217 9.56 -13.48 2.14
C ILE A 217 10.44 -13.89 3.34
N PRO A 218 11.76 -14.04 3.16
CA PRO A 218 12.64 -14.42 4.25
C PRO A 218 12.55 -13.46 5.44
N GLY A 219 12.24 -13.99 6.63
CA GLY A 219 12.16 -13.20 7.86
C GLY A 219 10.93 -12.29 7.97
N ALA A 220 9.96 -12.41 7.06
CA ALA A 220 8.69 -11.69 7.20
C ALA A 220 7.90 -12.15 8.42
N ARG A 221 7.09 -11.23 8.96
CA ARG A 221 6.15 -11.49 10.05
C ARG A 221 4.74 -11.18 9.60
N HIS A 222 3.81 -12.03 9.99
CA HIS A 222 2.38 -11.77 9.86
C HIS A 222 1.83 -11.29 11.21
N VAL A 223 1.21 -10.10 11.24
CA VAL A 223 0.60 -9.52 12.43
C VAL A 223 -0.90 -9.39 12.23
N HIS A 224 -1.67 -10.05 13.09
CA HIS A 224 -3.12 -9.91 13.12
C HIS A 224 -3.59 -8.83 14.08
N LEU A 225 -4.48 -7.96 13.62
CA LEU A 225 -5.03 -6.85 14.38
C LEU A 225 -6.53 -7.07 14.66
N PRO A 226 -6.91 -7.46 15.89
CA PRO A 226 -8.31 -7.73 16.22
C PRO A 226 -9.24 -6.53 16.06
N GLY A 227 -10.40 -6.75 15.47
CA GLY A 227 -11.45 -5.77 15.18
C GLY A 227 -11.10 -4.78 14.08
N MET A 228 -9.97 -4.94 13.37
CA MET A 228 -9.60 -4.05 12.27
C MET A 228 -10.19 -4.54 10.94
N SER A 229 -10.62 -3.58 10.12
CA SER A 229 -11.17 -3.81 8.78
C SER A 229 -10.21 -3.28 7.71
N HIS A 230 -10.55 -3.47 6.44
CA HIS A 230 -9.74 -2.92 5.33
C HIS A 230 -9.62 -1.39 5.36
N ALA A 231 -10.62 -0.71 5.95
CA ALA A 231 -10.64 0.74 6.08
C ALA A 231 -9.92 1.27 7.34
N SER A 232 -9.46 0.40 8.25
CA SER A 232 -8.81 0.80 9.51
C SER A 232 -7.60 1.73 9.37
N PRO A 233 -6.76 1.66 8.32
CA PRO A 233 -5.70 2.67 8.12
C PRO A 233 -6.23 4.11 8.00
N ILE A 234 -7.51 4.29 7.67
CA ILE A 234 -8.21 5.57 7.60
C ILE A 234 -9.02 5.82 8.87
N THR A 235 -9.77 4.82 9.35
CA THR A 235 -10.75 4.99 10.45
C THR A 235 -10.17 4.81 11.84
N ASP A 236 -9.07 4.05 11.97
CA ASP A 236 -8.37 3.75 13.21
C ASP A 236 -6.84 3.81 12.99
N ALA A 237 -6.41 4.93 12.40
CA ALA A 237 -5.01 5.12 12.00
C ALA A 237 -4.03 5.02 13.17
N THR A 238 -4.46 5.33 14.41
CA THR A 238 -3.60 5.23 15.60
C THR A 238 -3.18 3.80 15.86
N ARG A 239 -4.12 2.85 15.92
CA ARG A 239 -3.80 1.44 16.18
C ARG A 239 -2.99 0.81 15.05
N VAL A 240 -3.27 1.21 13.80
CA VAL A 240 -2.46 0.79 12.65
C VAL A 240 -1.04 1.35 12.76
N ALA A 241 -0.88 2.63 13.12
CA ALA A 241 0.43 3.24 13.32
C ALA A 241 1.22 2.52 14.41
N GLU A 242 0.60 2.24 15.56
CA GLU A 242 1.22 1.52 16.68
C GLU A 242 1.75 0.15 16.25
N ALA A 243 0.95 -0.63 15.52
CA ALA A 243 1.37 -1.93 15.03
C ALA A 243 2.54 -1.84 14.04
N VAL A 244 2.50 -0.86 13.12
CA VAL A 244 3.59 -0.62 12.17
C VAL A 244 4.87 -0.19 12.90
N MET A 245 4.78 0.74 13.85
CA MET A 245 5.92 1.21 14.64
C MET A 245 6.53 0.10 15.48
N ALA A 246 5.72 -0.77 16.11
CA ALA A 246 6.21 -1.94 16.82
C ALA A 246 6.99 -2.89 15.88
N GLY A 247 6.50 -3.08 14.66
CA GLY A 247 7.19 -3.83 13.60
C GLY A 247 8.55 -3.23 13.25
N LEU A 248 8.61 -1.91 13.02
CA LEU A 248 9.82 -1.17 12.66
C LEU A 248 10.83 -1.10 13.82
N ALA A 249 10.37 -0.94 15.07
CA ALA A 249 11.23 -0.92 16.25
C ALA A 249 11.87 -2.30 16.51
N ALA A 250 11.08 -3.38 16.43
CA ALA A 250 11.59 -4.75 16.55
C ALA A 250 12.62 -5.10 15.45
N ALA A 251 12.59 -4.37 14.33
CA ALA A 251 13.51 -4.49 13.22
C ALA A 251 14.76 -3.61 13.34
N GLY A 252 14.87 -2.80 14.40
CA GLY A 252 16.00 -1.87 14.60
C GLY A 252 15.97 -0.63 13.69
N VAL A 253 14.89 -0.39 12.93
CA VAL A 253 14.75 0.76 12.03
C VAL A 253 14.56 2.06 12.81
N ILE A 254 13.94 1.97 13.99
CA ILE A 254 13.75 3.08 14.91
C ILE A 254 14.06 2.61 16.34
N HIS A 255 14.64 3.48 17.18
CA HIS A 255 14.93 3.15 18.57
C HIS A 255 13.67 3.29 19.45
N PRO A 256 13.38 2.31 20.34
CA PRO A 256 12.14 2.30 21.15
C PRO A 256 12.02 3.49 22.12
N ASP A 257 13.15 4.00 22.64
CA ASP A 257 13.16 5.08 23.64
C ASP A 257 13.54 6.48 23.11
N HIS A 258 14.07 6.58 21.88
CA HIS A 258 14.55 7.84 21.32
C HIS A 258 14.42 7.86 19.79
N PRO A 259 13.32 8.42 19.26
CA PRO A 259 13.10 8.50 17.80
C PRO A 259 14.14 9.34 17.04
N HIS A 260 15.09 9.99 17.72
CA HIS A 260 16.06 10.91 17.12
C HIS A 260 17.45 10.31 16.80
N HIS A 261 17.73 9.04 17.14
CA HIS A 261 19.02 8.42 16.84
C HIS A 261 18.88 7.27 15.83
N VAL A 262 19.36 7.51 14.61
CA VAL A 262 19.70 6.45 13.65
C VAL A 262 21.09 5.92 14.02
N ILE A 263 21.25 4.60 14.00
CA ILE A 263 22.55 3.95 14.12
C ILE A 263 23.32 4.22 12.83
N GLU A 264 24.29 5.13 12.86
CA GLU A 264 25.34 5.17 11.85
C GLU A 264 26.24 3.95 12.09
N GLU A 265 26.23 2.99 11.17
CA GLU A 265 27.24 1.94 11.13
C GLU A 265 28.58 2.56 10.75
N SER A 266 29.38 2.90 11.77
CA SER A 266 30.79 3.20 11.59
C SER A 266 31.52 1.94 11.12
N HIS A 267 31.79 1.84 9.82
CA HIS A 267 32.76 0.88 9.31
C HIS A 267 34.15 1.36 9.74
N ALA A 268 34.82 0.52 10.54
CA ALA A 268 36.22 0.63 10.92
C ALA A 268 37.15 0.22 9.76
#